data_AF-A0A538R9V6-F1
#
_entry.id   AF-A0A538R9V6-F1
#
_cell.length_a   1.000
_cell.length_b   1.000
_cell.length_c   1.000
_cell.angle_alpha   90.00
_cell.angle_beta   90.00
_cell.angle_gamma   90.00
#
_symmetry.space_group_name_H-M   'P 1'
#
loop_
_entity.id
_entity.type
_entity.pdbx_description
1 polymer ?
#
loop_
_entity_poly.entity_id
_entity_poly.type
_entity_poly.pdbx_seq_one_letter_code
_entity_poly.pdbx_strand_id
1 'polypeptide(L)'
;MLSPTTARFCPLCAAALERAPVPPDQREQAVCPSCGFVFYLNPKVVAGTIPERDGHLLLTRRSIHPGYGLWTFPGGFVDFGESVSDAAVRETLEETGLSVDLTGLLNVYSYPGSPVIVVYTARVTGGTLTPCAENDRVEWFGLEAIPWDDLAFPSTRDALREWVGGHGRMPRG
;
A
#
# COMPACT_ATOMS: atom_id res chain seq x y z
N MET A 1 -16.43 1.94 5.52
CA MET A 1 -15.40 0.89 5.43
C MET A 1 -15.93 -0.38 6.06
N LEU A 2 -15.52 -1.53 5.54
CA LEU A 2 -15.87 -2.83 6.09
C LEU A 2 -15.34 -2.93 7.54
N SER A 3 -16.23 -3.30 8.46
CA SER A 3 -15.96 -3.41 9.90
C SER A 3 -16.82 -4.54 10.47
N PRO A 4 -16.55 -5.03 11.70
CA PRO A 4 -17.39 -6.05 12.32
C PRO A 4 -18.78 -5.51 12.69
N THR A 5 -18.99 -4.19 12.61
CA THR A 5 -20.29 -3.53 12.81
C THR A 5 -21.07 -3.31 11.51
N THR A 6 -20.41 -3.36 10.35
CA THR A 6 -21.02 -3.05 9.05
C THR A 6 -21.28 -4.30 8.21
N ALA A 7 -20.54 -5.40 8.44
CA ALA A 7 -20.86 -6.71 7.87
C ALA A 7 -22.10 -7.29 8.56
N ARG A 8 -23.26 -7.28 7.88
CA ARG A 8 -24.56 -7.68 8.48
C ARG A 8 -25.05 -9.06 8.05
N PHE A 9 -24.65 -9.54 6.87
CA PHE A 9 -25.16 -10.78 6.28
C PHE A 9 -24.01 -11.68 5.84
N CYS A 10 -24.21 -12.98 5.96
CA CYS A 10 -23.25 -14.00 5.60
C CYS A 10 -23.06 -14.02 4.07
N PRO A 11 -21.81 -13.94 3.56
CA PRO A 11 -21.56 -13.98 2.12
C PRO A 11 -21.81 -15.37 1.50
N LEU A 12 -21.95 -16.42 2.31
CA LEU A 12 -22.16 -17.79 1.82
C LEU A 12 -23.64 -18.20 1.74
N CYS A 13 -24.48 -17.75 2.68
CA CYS A 13 -25.88 -18.19 2.78
C CYS A 13 -26.90 -17.07 3.02
N ALA A 14 -26.46 -15.81 3.03
CA ALA A 14 -27.29 -14.61 3.25
C ALA A 14 -27.97 -14.49 4.63
N ALA A 15 -27.80 -15.45 5.55
CA ALA A 15 -28.29 -15.31 6.93
C ALA A 15 -27.62 -14.12 7.65
N ALA A 16 -28.33 -13.51 8.61
CA ALA A 16 -27.77 -12.45 9.44
C ALA A 16 -26.54 -12.96 10.23
N LEU A 17 -25.51 -12.12 10.35
CA LEU A 17 -24.35 -12.39 11.19
C LEU A 17 -24.62 -11.93 12.62
N GLU A 18 -24.16 -12.72 13.58
CA GLU A 18 -24.24 -12.44 15.01
C GLU A 18 -22.84 -12.28 15.61
N ARG A 19 -22.73 -11.62 16.77
CA ARG A 19 -21.46 -11.57 17.49
C ARG A 19 -21.35 -12.78 18.39
N ALA A 20 -20.29 -13.56 18.20
CA ALA A 20 -20.00 -14.69 19.06
C ALA A 20 -18.48 -14.83 19.28
N PRO A 21 -18.05 -15.29 20.48
CA PRO A 21 -16.65 -15.58 20.73
C PRO A 21 -16.19 -16.79 19.91
N VAL A 22 -15.01 -16.70 19.29
CA VAL A 22 -14.44 -17.79 18.49
C VAL A 22 -13.18 -18.34 19.17
N PRO A 23 -13.04 -19.67 19.37
CA PRO A 23 -11.82 -20.27 19.90
C PRO A 23 -10.59 -20.04 18.99
N PRO A 24 -9.35 -20.04 19.53
CA PRO A 24 -8.98 -20.32 20.91
C PRO A 24 -8.98 -19.09 21.84
N ASP A 25 -8.89 -17.89 21.30
CA ASP A 25 -8.73 -16.66 22.08
C ASP A 25 -10.04 -16.04 22.56
N GLN A 26 -11.18 -16.62 22.18
CA GLN A 26 -12.54 -16.20 22.55
C GLN A 26 -12.83 -14.74 22.15
N ARG A 27 -12.16 -14.22 21.13
CA ARG A 27 -12.47 -12.88 20.60
C ARG A 27 -13.83 -12.90 19.91
N GLU A 28 -14.62 -11.86 20.15
CA GLU A 28 -15.88 -11.67 19.44
C GLU A 28 -15.63 -11.44 17.96
N GLN A 29 -16.25 -12.27 17.13
CA GLN A 29 -16.26 -12.16 15.67
C GLN A 29 -17.70 -12.11 15.16
N ALA A 30 -17.86 -11.69 13.91
CA ALA A 30 -19.15 -11.83 13.22
C ALA A 30 -19.27 -13.28 12.71
N VAL A 31 -20.19 -14.05 13.27
CA VAL A 31 -20.40 -15.48 13.04
C VAL A 31 -21.78 -15.71 12.44
N CYS A 32 -21.88 -16.57 11.44
CA CYS A 32 -23.15 -16.99 10.88
C CYS A 32 -23.72 -18.16 11.67
N PRO A 33 -24.89 -18.02 12.33
CA PRO A 33 -25.51 -19.11 13.09
C PRO A 33 -26.06 -20.23 12.18
N SER A 34 -26.30 -19.94 10.90
CA SER A 34 -26.88 -20.89 9.95
C SER A 34 -25.86 -21.90 9.41
N CYS A 35 -24.68 -21.43 8.97
CA CYS A 35 -23.67 -22.28 8.33
C CYS A 35 -22.32 -22.32 9.07
N GLY A 36 -22.19 -21.64 10.21
CA GLY A 36 -20.96 -21.60 11.00
C GLY A 36 -19.83 -20.76 10.41
N PHE A 37 -20.06 -20.03 9.31
CA PHE A 37 -19.07 -19.13 8.71
C PHE A 37 -18.64 -18.04 9.70
N VAL A 38 -17.33 -17.83 9.84
CA VAL A 38 -16.76 -16.76 10.66
C VAL A 38 -16.17 -15.69 9.75
N PHE A 39 -16.63 -14.46 9.92
CA PHE A 39 -16.12 -13.29 9.19
C PHE A 39 -15.02 -12.61 9.98
N TYR A 40 -13.77 -12.96 9.67
CA TYR A 40 -12.59 -12.29 10.23
C TYR A 40 -12.33 -10.97 9.52
N LEU A 41 -12.20 -9.90 10.28
CA LEU A 41 -11.69 -8.65 9.75
C LEU A 41 -10.17 -8.66 9.80
N ASN A 42 -9.56 -9.03 8.69
CA ASN A 42 -8.11 -9.01 8.53
C ASN A 42 -7.68 -7.71 7.82
N PRO A 43 -6.53 -7.13 8.20
CA PRO A 43 -5.96 -6.03 7.44
C PRO A 43 -5.68 -6.49 6.01
N LYS A 44 -5.97 -5.62 5.04
CA LYS A 44 -5.56 -5.82 3.66
C LYS A 44 -4.05 -5.59 3.52
N VAL A 45 -3.45 -6.12 2.45
CA VAL A 45 -2.05 -5.88 2.10
C VAL A 45 -2.01 -4.88 0.94
N VAL A 46 -1.16 -3.88 1.07
CA VAL A 46 -0.82 -2.92 0.02
C VAL A 46 0.65 -3.14 -0.35
N ALA A 47 0.94 -3.18 -1.63
CA ALA A 47 2.28 -3.27 -2.17
C ALA A 47 2.64 -1.93 -2.84
N GLY A 48 3.83 -1.41 -2.56
CA GLY A 48 4.31 -0.20 -3.20
C GLY A 48 5.81 -0.27 -3.52
N THR A 49 6.27 0.66 -4.33
CA THR A 49 7.68 0.77 -4.69
C THR A 49 8.19 2.17 -4.41
N ILE A 50 9.50 2.31 -4.17
CA ILE A 50 10.23 3.57 -4.34
C ILE A 50 11.00 3.44 -5.67
N PRO A 51 10.43 3.90 -6.81
CA PRO A 51 11.15 3.89 -8.08
C PRO A 51 12.28 4.92 -8.04
N GLU A 52 13.47 4.48 -8.43
CA GLU A 52 14.68 5.29 -8.39
C GLU A 52 15.26 5.50 -9.79
N ARG A 53 15.73 6.72 -10.03
CA ARG A 53 16.52 7.09 -11.21
C ARG A 53 17.43 8.26 -10.89
N ASP A 54 18.72 8.12 -11.19
CA ASP A 54 19.71 9.21 -11.06
C ASP A 54 19.70 9.91 -9.68
N GLY A 55 19.55 9.12 -8.61
CA GLY A 55 19.48 9.61 -7.22
C GLY A 55 18.18 10.33 -6.85
N HIS A 56 17.18 10.32 -7.73
CA HIS A 56 15.83 10.84 -7.48
C HIS A 56 14.88 9.67 -7.27
N LEU A 57 13.84 9.91 -6.46
CA LEU A 57 12.74 8.98 -6.26
C LEU A 57 11.47 9.51 -6.94
N LEU A 58 10.58 8.62 -7.35
CA LEU A 58 9.32 8.98 -7.97
C LEU A 58 8.17 9.04 -6.95
N LEU A 59 7.37 10.11 -6.99
CA LEU A 59 6.10 10.19 -6.27
C LEU A 59 4.95 10.48 -7.24
N THR A 60 3.77 10.01 -6.87
CA THR A 60 2.48 10.30 -7.50
C THR A 60 1.66 11.23 -6.61
N ARG A 61 0.92 12.16 -7.19
CA ARG A 61 -0.01 13.03 -6.46
C ARG A 61 -1.44 12.55 -6.67
N ARG A 62 -2.10 12.15 -5.60
CA ARG A 62 -3.38 11.44 -5.66
C ARG A 62 -4.51 12.36 -6.15
N SER A 63 -5.31 11.89 -7.09
CA SER A 63 -6.54 12.56 -7.56
C SER A 63 -7.81 11.94 -6.96
N ILE A 64 -7.65 11.04 -5.98
CA ILE A 64 -8.71 10.30 -5.31
C ILE A 64 -8.55 10.33 -3.78
N HIS A 65 -9.64 10.12 -3.04
CA HIS A 65 -9.61 9.96 -1.58
C HIS A 65 -9.32 8.51 -1.15
N PRO A 66 -8.72 8.30 0.02
CA PRO A 66 -8.16 9.30 0.93
C PRO A 66 -6.89 9.95 0.36
N GLY A 67 -6.50 11.12 0.88
CA GLY A 67 -5.25 11.79 0.50
C GLY A 67 -5.28 12.56 -0.83
N TYR A 68 -6.45 13.00 -1.30
CA TYR A 68 -6.56 13.84 -2.51
C TYR A 68 -5.63 15.06 -2.44
N GLY A 69 -4.87 15.29 -3.51
CA GLY A 69 -3.93 16.40 -3.63
C GLY A 69 -2.59 16.19 -2.90
N LEU A 70 -2.43 15.09 -2.18
CA LEU A 70 -1.21 14.75 -1.44
C LEU A 70 -0.36 13.73 -2.21
N TRP A 71 0.93 13.69 -1.90
CA TRP A 71 1.92 12.85 -2.56
C TRP A 71 2.10 11.50 -1.87
N THR A 72 2.29 10.46 -2.65
CA THR A 72 2.69 9.13 -2.18
C THR A 72 3.63 8.47 -3.19
N PHE A 73 4.35 7.45 -2.76
CA PHE A 73 4.97 6.52 -3.69
C PHE A 73 3.90 5.66 -4.38
N PRO A 74 4.15 5.13 -5.58
CA PRO A 74 3.16 4.32 -6.28
C PRO A 74 2.88 3.00 -5.55
N GLY A 75 1.61 2.60 -5.51
CA GLY A 75 1.23 1.35 -4.84
C GLY A 75 -0.27 1.22 -4.58
N GLY A 76 -0.71 -0.04 -4.50
CA GLY A 76 -2.11 -0.41 -4.37
C GLY A 76 -2.31 -1.76 -3.70
N PHE A 77 -3.54 -2.25 -3.67
CA PHE A 77 -3.89 -3.48 -2.98
C PHE A 77 -3.35 -4.71 -3.70
N VAL A 78 -2.90 -5.70 -2.93
CA VAL A 78 -2.54 -7.01 -3.48
C VAL A 78 -3.81 -7.79 -3.79
N ASP A 79 -3.94 -8.25 -5.02
CA ASP A 79 -5.08 -9.04 -5.46
C ASP A 79 -5.01 -10.50 -5.02
N PHE A 80 -6.17 -11.15 -4.96
CA PHE A 80 -6.22 -12.57 -4.61
C PHE A 80 -5.52 -13.41 -5.69
N GLY A 81 -4.52 -14.20 -5.27
CA GLY A 81 -3.73 -15.03 -6.18
C GLY A 81 -2.48 -14.34 -6.75
N GLU A 82 -2.28 -13.06 -6.42
CA GLU A 82 -1.10 -12.29 -6.80
C GLU A 82 -0.03 -12.31 -5.69
N SER A 83 1.26 -12.29 -6.06
CA SER A 83 2.33 -12.10 -5.08
C SER A 83 2.49 -10.61 -4.74
N VAL A 84 2.97 -10.31 -3.53
CA VAL A 84 3.14 -8.91 -3.09
C VAL A 84 4.15 -8.17 -4.00
N SER A 85 5.18 -8.85 -4.49
CA SER A 85 6.14 -8.29 -5.44
C SER A 85 5.52 -8.02 -6.80
N ASP A 86 4.67 -8.92 -7.31
CA ASP A 86 4.01 -8.73 -8.61
C ASP A 86 3.04 -7.55 -8.54
N ALA A 87 2.29 -7.43 -7.43
CA ALA A 87 1.43 -6.28 -7.17
C ALA A 87 2.23 -4.98 -7.16
N ALA A 88 3.40 -4.93 -6.50
CA ALA A 88 4.25 -3.74 -6.48
C ALA A 88 4.67 -3.30 -7.90
N VAL A 89 5.04 -4.26 -8.76
CA VAL A 89 5.43 -3.99 -10.15
C VAL A 89 4.24 -3.55 -10.99
N ARG A 90 3.09 -4.24 -10.88
CA ARG A 90 1.84 -3.90 -11.58
C ARG A 90 1.37 -2.49 -11.24
N GLU A 91 1.24 -2.18 -9.96
CA GLU A 91 0.77 -0.88 -9.47
C GLU A 91 1.70 0.26 -9.92
N THR A 92 3.02 0.01 -9.90
CA THR A 92 3.99 0.99 -10.42
C THR A 92 3.74 1.28 -11.90
N LEU A 93 3.51 0.25 -12.70
CA LEU A 93 3.21 0.41 -14.13
C LEU A 93 1.88 1.12 -14.36
N GLU A 94 0.83 0.73 -13.65
CA GLU A 94 -0.53 1.28 -13.79
C GLU A 94 -0.59 2.76 -13.39
N GLU A 95 0.09 3.15 -12.31
CA GLU A 95 0.04 4.51 -11.79
C GLU A 95 1.02 5.48 -12.47
N THR A 96 2.10 4.99 -13.07
CA THR A 96 3.20 5.84 -13.55
C THR A 96 3.59 5.63 -15.00
N GLY A 97 3.13 4.55 -15.64
CA GLY A 97 3.55 4.15 -16.98
C GLY A 97 4.99 3.62 -17.06
N LEU A 98 5.66 3.41 -15.92
CA LEU A 98 7.05 2.92 -15.86
C LEU A 98 7.12 1.42 -15.56
N SER A 99 8.06 0.74 -16.22
CA SER A 99 8.47 -0.61 -15.87
C SER A 99 9.66 -0.56 -14.90
N VAL A 100 9.65 -1.44 -13.90
CA VAL A 100 10.67 -1.47 -12.85
C VAL A 100 11.14 -2.89 -12.53
N ASP A 101 12.41 -3.01 -12.13
CA ASP A 101 12.94 -4.17 -11.42
C ASP A 101 12.97 -3.88 -9.92
N LEU A 102 12.42 -4.76 -9.08
CA LEU A 102 12.57 -4.64 -7.64
C LEU A 102 14.03 -4.92 -7.24
N THR A 103 14.65 -4.00 -6.50
CA THR A 103 16.04 -4.10 -6.06
C THR A 103 16.17 -4.62 -4.63
N GLY A 104 15.10 -4.56 -3.84
CA GLY A 104 15.07 -5.07 -2.47
C GLY A 104 13.76 -4.76 -1.77
N LEU A 105 13.50 -5.47 -0.68
CA LEU A 105 12.47 -5.08 0.28
C LEU A 105 13.03 -3.95 1.13
N LEU A 106 12.37 -2.77 1.12
CA LEU A 106 12.72 -1.68 2.01
C LEU A 106 12.26 -2.02 3.42
N ASN A 107 10.95 -2.17 3.61
CA ASN A 107 10.37 -2.54 4.90
C ASN A 107 8.89 -2.96 4.78
N VAL A 108 8.33 -3.39 5.92
CA VAL A 108 6.90 -3.63 6.14
C VAL A 108 6.39 -2.67 7.20
N TYR A 109 5.43 -1.82 6.84
CA TYR A 109 4.81 -0.84 7.72
C TYR A 109 3.41 -1.32 8.13
N SER A 110 3.11 -1.23 9.42
CA SER A 110 1.82 -1.63 9.98
C SER A 110 1.34 -0.64 11.03
N TYR A 111 0.09 -0.19 10.92
CA TYR A 111 -0.53 0.74 11.85
C TYR A 111 -1.91 0.22 12.26
N PRO A 112 -2.36 0.44 13.51
CA PRO A 112 -3.70 0.04 13.93
C PRO A 112 -4.79 0.58 13.00
N GLY A 113 -5.71 -0.29 12.56
CA GLY A 113 -6.81 0.09 11.68
C GLY A 113 -6.44 0.40 10.23
N SER A 114 -5.19 0.18 9.83
CA SER A 114 -4.70 0.41 8.46
C SER A 114 -4.34 -0.92 7.77
N PRO A 115 -4.23 -0.93 6.44
CA PRO A 115 -3.58 -2.02 5.71
C PRO A 115 -2.14 -2.25 6.20
N VAL A 116 -1.60 -3.43 5.95
CA VAL A 116 -0.15 -3.70 6.01
C VAL A 116 0.45 -3.22 4.69
N ILE A 117 1.47 -2.36 4.75
CA ILE A 117 2.10 -1.78 3.56
C ILE A 117 3.49 -2.37 3.41
N VAL A 118 3.72 -3.08 2.30
CA VAL A 118 5.02 -3.67 1.95
C VAL A 118 5.65 -2.81 0.87
N VAL A 119 6.83 -2.24 1.15
CA VAL A 119 7.48 -1.30 0.24
C VAL A 119 8.80 -1.88 -0.26
N TYR A 120 8.99 -1.86 -1.56
CA TYR A 120 10.23 -2.28 -2.21
C TYR A 120 11.01 -1.07 -2.73
N THR A 121 12.34 -1.14 -2.75
CA THR A 121 13.14 -0.28 -3.62
C THR A 121 13.09 -0.83 -5.04
N ALA A 122 13.08 0.04 -6.04
CA ALA A 122 12.96 -0.39 -7.43
C ALA A 122 13.78 0.48 -8.38
N ARG A 123 14.36 -0.14 -9.40
CA ARG A 123 15.08 0.55 -10.48
C ARG A 123 14.21 0.60 -11.72
N VAL A 124 14.08 1.78 -12.33
CA VAL A 124 13.35 1.93 -13.60
C VAL A 124 14.10 1.27 -14.75
N THR A 125 13.40 0.44 -15.52
CA THR A 125 13.93 -0.29 -16.67
C THR A 125 13.35 0.16 -18.00
N GLY A 126 12.23 0.88 -18.00
CA GLY A 126 11.60 1.41 -19.21
C GLY A 126 10.26 2.09 -18.96
N GLY A 127 9.54 2.36 -20.04
CA GLY A 127 8.24 3.02 -20.02
C GLY A 127 8.31 4.54 -20.18
N THR A 128 7.14 5.17 -20.12
CA THR A 128 6.95 6.62 -20.30
C THR A 128 6.19 7.14 -19.10
N LEU A 129 6.76 8.13 -18.43
CA LEU A 129 6.16 8.74 -17.25
C LEU A 129 4.80 9.36 -17.61
N THR A 130 3.72 8.75 -17.13
CA THR A 130 2.35 9.07 -17.50
C THR A 130 1.45 8.95 -16.28
N PRO A 131 0.70 10.01 -15.90
CA PRO A 131 -0.32 9.92 -14.87
C PRO A 131 -1.47 8.98 -15.27
N CYS A 132 -2.20 8.48 -14.28
CA CYS A 132 -3.36 7.61 -14.49
C CYS A 132 -4.66 8.25 -13.98
N ALA A 133 -5.74 7.48 -13.88
CA ALA A 133 -7.01 7.99 -13.33
C ALA A 133 -6.93 8.33 -11.83
N GLU A 134 -5.98 7.72 -11.10
CA GLU A 134 -5.84 7.81 -9.64
C GLU A 134 -4.84 8.88 -9.17
N ASN A 135 -4.08 9.46 -10.11
CA ASN A 135 -3.16 10.55 -9.83
C ASN A 135 -3.21 11.63 -10.91
N ASP A 136 -3.02 12.88 -10.52
CA ASP A 136 -3.01 14.01 -11.45
C ASP A 136 -1.59 14.48 -11.81
N ARG A 137 -0.58 13.98 -11.07
CA ARG A 137 0.84 14.24 -11.32
C ARG A 137 1.70 13.04 -10.92
N VAL A 138 2.81 12.91 -11.61
CA VAL A 138 3.89 11.98 -11.30
C VAL A 138 5.21 12.72 -11.52
N GLU A 139 6.01 12.87 -10.46
CA GLU A 139 7.20 13.74 -10.48
C GLU A 139 8.40 13.07 -9.78
N TRP A 140 9.59 13.42 -10.26
CA TRP A 140 10.87 13.01 -9.68
C TRP A 140 11.30 14.00 -8.60
N PHE A 141 11.64 13.50 -7.42
CA PHE A 141 12.10 14.30 -6.30
C PHE A 141 13.52 13.92 -5.90
N GLY A 142 14.39 14.92 -5.83
CA GLY A 142 15.69 14.78 -5.16
C GLY A 142 15.52 14.85 -3.65
N LEU A 143 16.56 14.45 -2.90
CA LEU A 143 16.54 14.36 -1.43
C LEU A 143 16.01 15.62 -0.72
N GLU A 144 16.45 16.80 -1.18
CA GLU A 144 16.10 18.09 -0.57
C GLU A 144 14.74 18.64 -1.02
N ALA A 145 14.14 18.05 -2.05
CA ALA A 145 12.89 18.51 -2.66
C ALA A 145 11.67 17.68 -2.24
N ILE A 146 11.85 16.63 -1.43
CA ILE A 146 10.75 15.77 -0.98
C ILE A 146 9.69 16.64 -0.28
N PRO A 147 8.41 16.59 -0.71
CA PRO A 147 7.35 17.44 -0.18
C PRO A 147 6.82 16.89 1.15
N TRP A 148 7.65 16.95 2.20
CA TRP A 148 7.38 16.30 3.49
C TRP A 148 6.05 16.70 4.12
N ASP A 149 5.62 17.95 3.96
CA ASP A 149 4.37 18.43 4.56
C ASP A 149 3.12 18.02 3.77
N ASP A 150 3.30 17.61 2.51
CA ASP A 150 2.23 17.24 1.58
C ASP A 150 2.17 15.71 1.32
N LEU A 151 2.75 14.89 2.19
CA LEU A 151 2.68 13.42 2.07
C LEU A 151 1.34 12.87 2.56
N ALA A 152 0.74 11.98 1.78
CA ALA A 152 -0.62 11.46 2.01
C ALA A 152 -0.74 10.58 3.26
N PHE A 153 0.28 9.77 3.55
CA PHE A 153 0.19 8.71 4.56
C PHE A 153 1.42 8.66 5.47
N PRO A 154 1.26 8.20 6.73
CA PRO A 154 2.39 7.92 7.62
C PRO A 154 3.39 6.92 7.03
N SER A 155 2.90 5.87 6.36
CA SER A 155 3.74 4.89 5.66
C SER A 155 4.62 5.53 4.59
N THR A 156 4.08 6.48 3.82
CA THR A 156 4.85 7.25 2.84
C THR A 156 5.99 7.99 3.54
N ARG A 157 5.68 8.73 4.61
CA ARG A 157 6.69 9.48 5.36
C ARG A 157 7.79 8.59 5.94
N ASP A 158 7.40 7.49 6.58
CA ASP A 158 8.34 6.59 7.25
C ASP A 158 9.23 5.86 6.23
N ALA A 159 8.65 5.41 5.11
CA ALA A 159 9.41 4.79 4.02
C ALA A 159 10.41 5.74 3.38
N LEU A 160 10.00 6.98 3.10
CA LEU A 160 10.92 7.97 2.53
C LEU A 160 12.05 8.33 3.50
N ARG A 161 11.77 8.41 4.82
CA ARG A 161 12.83 8.63 5.82
C ARG A 161 13.84 7.50 5.85
N GLU A 162 13.38 6.26 5.78
CA GLU A 162 14.23 5.09 5.75
C GLU A 162 15.08 5.04 4.46
N TRP A 163 14.43 5.29 3.33
CA TRP A 163 15.11 5.40 2.03
C TRP A 163 16.20 6.48 2.05
N VAL A 164 15.89 7.69 2.53
CA VAL A 164 16.88 8.79 2.70
C VAL A 164 18.00 8.37 3.66
N GLY A 165 17.69 7.69 4.77
CA GLY A 165 18.69 7.21 5.72
C GLY A 165 19.67 6.18 5.14
N GLY A 166 19.20 5.34 4.22
CA GLY A 166 20.03 4.40 3.45
C GLY A 166 20.93 5.10 2.44
N HIS A 167 20.43 6.15 1.78
CA HIS A 167 21.15 6.89 0.72
C HIS A 167 22.07 7.99 1.26
N GLY A 168 21.84 8.49 2.48
CA GLY A 168 22.75 9.38 3.22
C GLY A 168 24.02 8.68 3.72
N ARG A 169 24.12 7.36 3.57
CA ARG A 169 25.29 6.52 3.90
C ARG A 169 26.02 5.99 2.66
N MET A 170 26.13 6.78 1.58
CA MET A 170 27.05 6.38 0.51
C MET A 170 28.47 6.16 1.07
N PRO A 171 29.09 4.99 0.86
CA PRO A 171 30.49 4.82 1.21
C PRO A 171 31.31 5.77 0.34
N ARG A 172 32.19 6.56 0.96
CA ARG A 172 33.25 7.25 0.23
C ARG A 172 34.15 6.17 -0.38
N GLY A 173 34.00 5.93 -1.67
CA GLY A 173 34.83 5.05 -2.48
C GLY A 173 35.21 5.75 -3.76
#